data_AF-A0AAV3SFV1-F1
#
_entry.id   AF-A0AAV3SFV1-F1
#
_cell.length_a   1.000
_cell.length_b   1.000
_cell.length_c   1.000
_cell.angle_alpha   90.00
_cell.angle_beta   90.00
_cell.angle_gamma   90.00
#
_symmetry.space_group_name_H-M   'P 1'
#
loop_
_entity.id
_entity.type
_entity.pdbx_description
1 polymer ?
#
loop_
_entity_poly.entity_id
_entity_poly.type
_entity_poly.pdbx_seq_one_letter_code
_entity_poly.pdbx_strand_id
1 'polypeptide(L)' 'MSFEEDDEVVLHDEHSEYDGETGTVTQVMETMFGDATYTVTFEDGQEAGVPEDSLEAEE' A
#
# COMPACT_ATOMS: atom_id res chain seq x y z
N MET A 1 -8.03 -6.46 -6.57
CA MET A 1 -7.44 -7.71 -6.03
C MET A 1 -6.88 -7.29 -4.69
N SER A 2 -7.15 -8.01 -3.61
CA SER A 2 -6.69 -7.56 -2.28
C SER A 2 -5.23 -7.95 -2.08
N PHE A 3 -4.43 -7.03 -1.56
CA PHE A 3 -3.06 -7.31 -1.12
C PHE A 3 -3.05 -7.98 0.25
N GLU A 4 -2.04 -8.81 0.49
CA GLU A 4 -1.78 -9.49 1.76
C GLU A 4 -0.56 -8.86 2.46
N GLU A 5 -0.36 -9.21 3.73
CA GLU A 5 0.87 -8.87 4.43
C GLU A 5 2.07 -9.58 3.73
N ASP A 6 3.19 -8.89 3.65
CA ASP A 6 4.41 -9.26 2.91
C ASP A 6 4.33 -9.16 1.36
N ASP A 7 3.24 -8.64 0.79
CA ASP A 7 3.18 -8.37 -0.67
C ASP A 7 4.02 -7.15 -1.08
N GLU A 8 4.73 -7.25 -2.19
CA GLU A 8 5.45 -6.13 -2.83
C GLU A 8 4.52 -5.35 -3.76
N VAL A 9 4.46 -4.03 -3.55
CA VAL A 9 3.55 -3.14 -4.26
C VAL A 9 4.24 -1.83 -4.63
N VAL A 10 3.88 -1.27 -5.79
CA VAL A 10 4.24 0.09 -6.17
C VAL A 10 3.14 1.05 -5.71
N LEU A 11 3.53 2.11 -5.00
CA LEU A 11 2.62 3.17 -4.61
C LEU A 11 2.43 4.16 -5.77
N HIS A 12 1.18 4.49 -6.06
CA HIS A 12 0.77 5.53 -7.01
C HIS A 12 -0.10 6.56 -6.28
N ASP A 13 0.55 7.61 -5.77
CA ASP A 13 -0.09 8.74 -5.10
C ASP A 13 0.75 10.01 -5.28
N GLU A 14 0.29 10.94 -6.14
CA GLU A 14 0.96 12.21 -6.41
C GLU A 14 1.15 13.12 -5.18
N HIS A 15 0.45 12.84 -4.09
CA HIS A 15 0.59 13.54 -2.81
C HIS A 15 1.56 12.87 -1.84
N SER A 16 1.95 11.62 -2.11
CA SER A 16 2.94 10.89 -1.33
C SER A 16 4.36 11.25 -1.74
N GLU A 17 5.28 11.14 -0.78
CA GLU A 17 6.72 11.21 -1.03
C GLU A 17 7.29 9.92 -1.64
N TYR A 18 6.53 8.81 -1.57
CA TYR A 18 6.90 7.48 -2.07
C TYR A 18 6.22 7.14 -3.41
N ASP A 19 5.71 8.15 -4.14
CA ASP A 19 5.06 7.96 -5.45
C ASP A 19 6.01 7.31 -6.46
N GLY A 20 5.60 6.17 -6.99
CA GLY A 20 6.37 5.35 -7.92
C GLY A 20 7.46 4.51 -7.25
N GLU A 21 7.52 4.47 -5.92
CA GLU A 21 8.42 3.59 -5.19
C GLU A 21 7.77 2.25 -4.85
N THR A 22 8.59 1.21 -4.81
CA THR A 22 8.20 -0.12 -4.37
C THR A 22 8.33 -0.21 -2.85
N GLY A 23 7.27 -0.69 -2.20
CA GLY A 23 7.28 -1.01 -0.78
C GLY A 23 6.59 -2.33 -0.48
N THR A 24 6.63 -2.72 0.79
CA THR A 24 6.04 -3.98 1.26
C THR A 24 4.82 -3.69 2.12
N VAL A 25 3.71 -4.37 1.84
CA VAL A 25 2.51 -4.32 2.69
C VAL A 25 2.82 -4.98 4.03
N THR A 26 2.71 -4.22 5.11
CA THR A 26 3.01 -4.69 6.48
C THR A 26 1.78 -4.75 7.37
N GLN A 27 0.66 -4.20 6.90
CA GLN A 27 -0.61 -4.26 7.61
C GLN A 27 -1.76 -4.04 6.65
N VAL A 28 -2.80 -4.86 6.80
CA VAL A 28 -4.07 -4.75 6.07
C VAL A 28 -5.17 -4.37 7.07
N MET A 29 -5.79 -3.21 6.87
CA MET A 29 -6.95 -2.77 7.63
C MET A 29 -8.20 -2.81 6.77
N GLU A 30 -9.01 -3.85 6.98
CA GLU A 30 -10.33 -3.96 6.35
C GLU A 30 -11.36 -3.12 7.12
N THR A 31 -12.07 -2.25 6.41
CA THR A 31 -13.22 -1.56 6.99
C THR A 31 -14.45 -2.47 6.96
N MET A 32 -15.38 -2.27 7.90
CA MET A 32 -16.65 -3.01 7.93
C MET A 32 -17.58 -2.73 6.73
N PHE A 33 -17.18 -1.84 5.82
CA PHE A 33 -17.87 -1.50 4.58
C PHE A 33 -17.27 -2.14 3.33
N GLY A 34 -16.14 -2.86 3.47
CA GLY A 34 -15.49 -3.58 2.38
C GLY A 34 -14.35 -2.82 1.72
N ASP A 35 -14.09 -1.58 2.12
CA ASP A 35 -12.90 -0.85 1.68
C ASP A 35 -11.71 -1.28 2.54
N ALA A 36 -10.65 -1.80 1.94
CA ALA A 36 -9.41 -2.11 2.63
C ALA A 36 -8.41 -0.95 2.47
N THR A 37 -7.68 -0.68 3.54
CA THR A 37 -6.56 0.26 3.54
C THR A 37 -5.30 -0.46 3.99
N TYR A 38 -4.16 -0.04 3.47
CA TYR A 38 -2.89 -0.74 3.61
C TYR A 38 -1.86 0.16 4.29
N THR A 39 -0.93 -0.48 4.99
CA THR A 39 0.31 0.18 5.43
C THR A 39 1.46 -0.40 4.64
N VAL A 40 2.13 0.44 3.88
CA VAL A 40 3.27 0.07 3.04
C VAL A 40 4.54 0.61 3.69
N THR A 41 5.54 -0.25 3.85
CA THR A 41 6.86 0.13 4.38
C THR A 41 7.85 0.20 3.23
N PHE A 42 8.65 1.26 3.22
CA PHE A 42 9.70 1.58 2.25
C PHE A 42 11.07 1.62 2.95
N GLU A 43 12.15 1.80 2.20
CA GLU A 43 13.51 1.86 2.77
C GLU A 43 13.70 3.03 3.76
N ASP A 44 13.09 4.18 3.47
CA ASP A 44 13.24 5.43 4.24
C ASP A 44 12.05 5.74 5.18
N GLY A 45 10.99 4.92 5.18
CA GLY A 45 9.77 5.23 5.92
C GLY A 45 8.63 4.23 5.77
N GLN A 46 7.42 4.65 6.17
CA GLN A 46 6.19 3.88 5.97
C GLN A 46 5.01 4.83 5.74
N GLU A 47 4.09 4.42 4.88
CA GLU A 47 2.86 5.12 4.54
C GLU A 47 1.66 4.28 5.01
N ALA A 48 0.76 4.88 5.80
CA ALA A 48 -0.39 4.18 6.35
C ALA A 48 -1.70 4.76 5.83
N GLY A 49 -2.70 3.90 5.61
CA GLY A 49 -4.00 4.32 5.10
C GLY A 49 -4.04 4.41 3.57
N VAL A 50 -3.12 3.73 2.89
CA VAL A 50 -3.06 3.69 1.43
C VAL A 50 -4.28 2.91 0.89
N PRO A 51 -5.07 3.46 -0.04
CA PRO A 51 -6.19 2.74 -0.65
C PRO A 51 -5.69 1.69 -1.65
N GLU A 52 -6.47 0.63 -1.87
CA GLU A 52 -6.12 -0.40 -2.87
C GLU A 52 -5.91 0.19 -4.27
N ASP A 53 -6.69 1.21 -4.64
CA ASP A 53 -6.63 1.87 -5.95
C ASP A 53 -5.31 2.61 -6.21
N SER A 54 -4.55 2.93 -5.14
CA SER A 54 -3.24 3.55 -5.21
C SER A 54 -2.09 2.54 -5.20
N LEU A 55 -2.38 1.24 -5.18
CA LEU A 55 -1.36 0.19 -5.16
C LEU A 55 -1.41 -0.63 -6.45
N GLU A 56 -0.24 -0.84 -7.04
CA GLU A 56 -0.04 -1.79 -8.13
C GLU A 56 0.79 -2.98 -7.63
N ALA A 57 0.35 -4.21 -7.93
CA ALA A 57 1.11 -5.40 -7.57
C ALA A 57 2.41 -5.48 -8.41
N GLU A 58 3.55 -5.68 -7.76
CA GLU A 58 4.76 -6.08 -8.48
C GLU A 58 4.74 -7.58 -8.82
N GLU A 59 5.25 -7.96 -10.01
CA GLU A 59 5.36 -9.35 -10.50
C GLU A 59 6.78 -9.94 -10.32
#